data_AF-A0A7V3UBS2-F1
#
_entry.id   AF-A0A7V3UBS2-F1
#
_cell.length_a   1.000
_cell.length_b   1.000
_cell.length_c   1.000
_cell.angle_alpha   90.00
_cell.angle_beta   90.00
_cell.angle_gamma   90.00
#
_symmetry.space_group_name_H-M   'P 1'
#
loop_
_entity.id
_entity.type
_entity.pdbx_description
1 polymer ?
#
loop_
_entity_poly.entity_id
_entity_poly.type
_entity_poly.pdbx_seq_one_letter_code
_entity_poly.pdbx_strand_id
1 'polypeptide(L)'
;MTRFLKRNLPLLILLLIVFIGVFIACRRNLDRSFERDYEKQFFSVPANTNAVVKDIAEKIYQQNQRYRFVNDLVKRIGFPHWDKSAVSRTSNSTALTRTDSGDTQYVFIPFVKETGNTVNSILAIKITPDKALYKLVL
;
A
#
# COMPACT_ATOMS: atom_id res chain seq x y z
N MET A 1 3.53 58.50 22.82
CA MET A 1 2.94 57.15 22.63
C MET A 1 3.96 56.04 22.29
N THR A 2 5.19 56.37 21.88
CA THR A 2 6.22 55.40 21.42
C THR A 2 7.06 54.74 22.53
N ARG A 3 7.13 55.31 23.74
CA ARG A 3 7.90 54.76 24.87
C ARG A 3 7.25 53.53 25.53
N PHE A 4 5.93 53.40 25.42
CA PHE A 4 5.17 52.28 25.99
C PHE A 4 5.39 50.99 25.19
N LEU A 5 5.54 51.11 23.87
CA LEU A 5 5.82 49.97 22.98
C LEU A 5 7.20 49.36 23.25
N LYS A 6 8.24 50.19 23.46
CA LYS A 6 9.61 49.72 23.75
C LYS A 6 9.72 48.99 25.09
N ARG A 7 8.96 49.41 26.11
CA ARG A 7 8.99 48.78 27.44
C ARG A 7 8.33 47.40 27.47
N ASN A 8 7.32 47.19 26.62
CA ASN A 8 6.55 45.93 26.56
C ASN A 8 7.02 45.00 25.43
N LEU A 9 7.93 45.45 24.57
CA LEU A 9 8.55 44.68 23.50
C LEU A 9 9.16 43.34 23.95
N PRO A 10 9.93 43.25 25.06
CA PRO A 10 10.48 41.95 25.50
C PRO A 10 9.39 40.97 25.96
N LEU A 11 8.30 41.48 26.56
CA LEU A 11 7.14 40.69 26.97
C LEU A 11 6.39 40.12 25.75
N LEU A 12 6.28 40.92 24.69
CA LEU A 12 5.64 40.53 23.43
C LEU A 12 6.45 39.45 22.70
N ILE A 13 7.79 39.56 22.71
CA ILE A 13 8.70 38.55 22.16
C ILE A 13 8.60 37.23 22.94
N LEU A 14 8.58 37.28 24.28
CA LEU A 14 8.43 36.10 25.11
C LEU A 14 7.11 35.36 24.81
N LEU A 15 6.01 36.10 24.69
CA LEU A 15 4.69 35.54 24.38
C LEU A 15 4.67 34.88 22.99
N LEU A 16 5.34 35.48 22.01
CA LEU A 16 5.49 34.92 20.66
C LEU A 16 6.32 33.62 20.66
N ILE A 17 7.40 33.56 21.43
CA ILE A 17 8.24 32.34 21.56
C ILE A 17 7.45 31.20 22.21
N VAL A 18 6.66 31.49 23.25
CA VAL A 18 5.79 30.50 23.89
C VAL A 18 4.75 29.99 22.89
N PHE A 19 4.15 30.87 22.10
CA PHE A 19 3.15 30.50 21.09
C PHE A 19 3.75 29.59 20.00
N ILE A 20 4.95 29.91 19.51
CA ILE A 20 5.68 29.08 18.55
C ILE A 20 6.02 27.71 19.15
N GLY A 21 6.47 27.68 20.42
CA GLY A 21 6.78 26.44 21.13
C GLY A 21 5.57 25.51 21.26
N VAL A 22 4.40 26.06 21.62
CA VAL A 22 3.13 25.32 21.69
C VAL A 22 2.72 24.83 20.30
N PHE A 23 2.87 25.65 19.26
CA PHE A 23 2.52 25.27 17.89
C PHE A 23 3.38 24.10 17.37
N ILE A 24 4.69 24.12 17.64
CA ILE A 24 5.61 23.03 17.29
C ILE A 24 5.30 21.75 18.09
N ALA A 25 4.98 21.87 19.38
CA ALA A 25 4.61 20.74 20.22
C ALA A 25 3.27 20.10 19.80
N CYS A 26 2.27 20.90 19.42
CA CYS A 26 1.01 20.43 18.87
C CYS A 26 1.21 19.71 17.52
N ARG A 27 2.06 20.26 16.63
CA ARG A 27 2.37 19.59 15.35
C ARG A 27 3.04 18.23 15.57
N ARG A 28 3.96 18.11 16.53
CA ARG A 28 4.64 16.84 16.87
C ARG A 28 3.72 15.74 17.39
N ASN A 29 2.57 16.08 17.99
CA ASN A 29 1.63 15.09 18.52
C ASN A 29 0.61 14.61 17.48
N LEU A 30 0.39 15.36 16.39
CA LEU A 30 -0.46 14.92 15.26
C LEU A 30 0.22 13.83 14.41
N ASP A 31 1.54 13.87 14.28
CA ASP A 31 2.32 12.84 13.56
C ASP A 31 2.53 11.55 14.38
N ARG A 32 2.24 11.56 15.68
CA ARG A 32 2.09 10.34 16.49
C ARG A 32 0.71 9.71 16.28
N SER A 33 0.26 9.66 15.03
CA SER A 33 -0.74 8.68 14.64
C SER A 33 -0.09 7.32 14.87
N PHE A 34 -0.69 6.46 15.70
CA PHE A 34 -0.26 5.06 15.85
C PHE A 34 0.05 4.52 14.45
N GLU A 35 1.34 4.33 14.14
CA GLU A 35 1.77 3.73 12.89
C GLU A 35 1.36 2.27 12.98
N ARG A 36 0.09 2.00 12.64
CA ARG A 36 -0.40 0.63 12.51
C ARG A 36 0.47 -0.01 11.44
N ASP A 37 1.29 -0.96 11.88
CA ASP A 37 2.05 -1.83 11.01
C ASP A 37 1.06 -2.76 10.30
N TYR A 38 0.67 -2.37 9.09
CA TYR A 38 -0.30 -3.12 8.28
C TYR A 38 0.36 -4.31 7.58
N GLU A 39 1.69 -4.47 7.68
CA GLU A 39 2.45 -5.50 6.97
C GLU A 39 1.96 -6.90 7.32
N LYS A 40 1.81 -7.21 8.61
CA LYS A 40 1.38 -8.54 9.09
C LYS A 40 0.01 -8.93 8.56
N GLN A 41 -0.92 -7.97 8.51
CA GLN A 41 -2.26 -8.21 8.00
C GLN A 41 -2.27 -8.31 6.47
N PHE A 42 -1.51 -7.43 5.80
CA PHE A 42 -1.39 -7.42 4.35
C PHE A 42 -0.85 -8.75 3.81
N PHE A 43 0.14 -9.36 4.47
CA PHE A 43 0.74 -10.63 4.05
C PHE A 43 0.13 -11.86 4.73
N SER A 44 -1.07 -11.72 5.32
CA SER A 44 -1.81 -12.87 5.85
C SER A 44 -2.47 -13.65 4.72
N VAL A 45 -1.72 -14.57 4.11
CA VAL A 45 -2.18 -15.40 2.99
C VAL A 45 -2.76 -16.73 3.51
N PRO A 46 -4.07 -17.02 3.28
CA PRO A 46 -4.68 -18.27 3.72
C PRO A 46 -4.03 -19.52 3.07
N ALA A 47 -3.99 -20.63 3.81
CA ALA A 47 -3.33 -21.86 3.37
C ALA A 47 -3.94 -22.47 2.09
N ASN A 48 -5.24 -22.27 1.86
CA ASN A 48 -5.98 -22.72 0.67
C ASN A 48 -5.79 -21.84 -0.57
N THR A 49 -5.00 -20.76 -0.49
CA THR A 49 -4.72 -19.87 -1.62
C THR A 49 -3.92 -20.59 -2.71
N ASN A 50 -4.17 -20.26 -3.98
CA ASN A 50 -3.45 -20.78 -5.14
C ASN A 50 -1.92 -20.56 -4.99
N ALA A 51 -1.12 -21.57 -5.36
CA ALA A 51 0.34 -21.52 -5.25
C ALA A 51 0.97 -20.33 -6.00
N VAL A 52 0.43 -19.96 -7.17
CA VAL A 52 0.91 -18.80 -7.95
C VAL A 52 0.68 -17.49 -7.19
N VAL A 53 -0.46 -17.38 -6.50
CA VAL A 53 -0.80 -16.18 -5.72
C VAL A 53 0.08 -16.08 -4.48
N LYS A 54 0.44 -17.21 -3.86
CA LYS A 54 1.43 -17.25 -2.77
C LYS A 54 2.81 -16.78 -3.24
N ASP A 55 3.28 -17.23 -4.40
CA ASP A 55 4.55 -16.77 -4.99
C ASP A 55 4.53 -15.26 -5.29
N ILE A 56 3.41 -14.75 -5.79
CA ILE A 56 3.20 -13.30 -5.97
C ILE A 56 3.28 -12.58 -4.63
N ALA A 57 2.58 -13.05 -3.60
CA ALA A 57 2.59 -12.41 -2.28
C ALA A 57 4.01 -12.35 -1.68
N GLU A 58 4.78 -13.42 -1.83
CA GLU A 58 6.19 -13.48 -1.41
C GLU A 58 7.06 -12.49 -2.19
N LYS A 59 6.90 -12.39 -3.51
CA LYS A 59 7.62 -11.39 -4.33
C LYS A 59 7.28 -9.96 -3.92
N ILE A 60 6.01 -9.68 -3.65
CA ILE A 60 5.54 -8.38 -3.15
C ILE A 60 6.13 -8.11 -1.75
N TYR A 61 6.22 -9.12 -0.89
CA TYR A 61 6.86 -9.02 0.42
C TYR A 61 8.33 -8.63 0.30
N GLN A 62 9.09 -9.30 -0.56
CA GLN A 62 10.49 -8.98 -0.81
C GLN A 62 10.70 -7.56 -1.34
N GLN A 63 9.79 -7.06 -2.18
CA GLN A 63 9.79 -5.67 -2.63
C GLN A 63 9.46 -4.73 -1.47
N ASN A 64 8.49 -5.07 -0.61
CA ASN A 64 8.14 -4.26 0.54
C ASN A 64 9.30 -4.15 1.53
N GLN A 65 10.12 -5.19 1.73
CA GLN A 65 11.31 -5.10 2.56
C GLN A 65 12.29 -4.01 2.09
N ARG A 66 12.31 -3.71 0.79
CA ARG A 66 13.18 -2.67 0.20
C ARG A 66 12.53 -1.29 0.18
N TYR A 67 11.24 -1.21 -0.16
CA TYR A 67 10.57 0.06 -0.47
C TYR A 67 9.53 0.49 0.57
N ARG A 68 9.14 -0.38 1.51
CA ARG A 68 8.20 -0.13 2.61
C ARG A 68 6.88 0.53 2.18
N PHE A 69 6.33 0.09 1.06
CA PHE A 69 5.17 0.75 0.44
C PHE A 69 3.82 0.27 0.99
N VAL A 70 3.76 -0.86 1.71
CA VAL A 70 2.50 -1.51 2.09
C VAL A 70 1.64 -0.61 2.99
N ASN A 71 2.24 0.09 3.95
CA ASN A 71 1.48 0.96 4.85
C ASN A 71 0.75 2.08 4.09
N ASP A 72 1.40 2.67 3.09
CA ASP A 72 0.79 3.71 2.26
C ASP A 72 -0.19 3.16 1.24
N LEU A 73 0.08 1.96 0.72
CA LEU A 73 -0.82 1.27 -0.20
C LEU A 73 -2.15 0.93 0.49
N VAL A 74 -2.10 0.33 1.68
CA VAL A 74 -3.29 -0.05 2.46
C VAL A 74 -4.15 1.17 2.78
N LYS A 75 -3.54 2.28 3.20
CA LYS A 75 -4.27 3.53 3.48
C LYS A 75 -5.03 4.06 2.27
N ARG A 76 -4.51 3.84 1.06
CA ARG A 76 -5.09 4.36 -0.19
C ARG A 76 -6.15 3.42 -0.77
N ILE A 77 -5.84 2.12 -0.88
CA ILE A 77 -6.65 1.17 -1.64
C ILE A 77 -7.21 0.00 -0.83
N GLY A 78 -6.81 -0.15 0.43
CA GLY A 78 -7.25 -1.21 1.33
C GLY A 78 -6.36 -2.46 1.32
N PHE A 79 -6.92 -3.57 1.80
CA PHE A 79 -6.22 -4.84 1.97
C PHE A 79 -6.50 -5.82 0.82
N PRO A 80 -5.51 -6.61 0.41
CA PRO A 80 -5.71 -7.67 -0.56
C PRO A 80 -6.50 -8.84 0.04
N HIS A 81 -7.49 -9.32 -0.71
CA HIS A 81 -8.18 -10.58 -0.43
C HIS A 81 -7.52 -11.71 -1.24
N TRP A 82 -6.47 -12.30 -0.67
CA TRP A 82 -5.67 -13.34 -1.35
C TRP A 82 -6.48 -14.58 -1.72
N ASP A 83 -7.43 -15.00 -0.88
CA ASP A 83 -8.28 -16.18 -1.10
C ASP A 83 -9.36 -15.99 -2.17
N LYS A 84 -9.67 -14.73 -2.51
CA LYS A 84 -10.62 -14.36 -3.57
C LYS A 84 -9.95 -14.03 -4.90
N SER A 85 -8.69 -14.40 -5.05
CA SER A 85 -7.93 -14.18 -6.27
C SER A 85 -8.42 -15.10 -7.41
N ALA A 86 -8.47 -14.54 -8.61
CA ALA A 86 -8.79 -15.29 -9.83
C ALA A 86 -7.53 -15.52 -10.65
N VAL A 87 -7.31 -16.76 -11.08
CA VAL A 87 -6.16 -17.16 -11.88
C VAL A 87 -6.67 -17.74 -13.20
N SER A 88 -6.36 -17.07 -14.31
CA SER A 88 -6.72 -17.51 -15.66
C SER A 88 -5.46 -17.81 -16.46
N ARG A 89 -5.49 -18.91 -17.23
CA ARG A 89 -4.42 -19.26 -18.17
C ARG A 89 -4.97 -19.16 -19.58
N THR A 90 -4.24 -18.48 -20.45
CA THR A 90 -4.53 -18.48 -21.88
C THR A 90 -3.46 -19.32 -22.55
N SER A 91 -3.82 -20.56 -22.89
CA SER A 91 -3.04 -21.38 -23.82
C SER A 91 -3.54 -21.11 -25.23
N ASN A 92 -2.66 -20.67 -26.13
CA ASN A 92 -2.96 -20.65 -27.56
C ASN A 92 -2.89 -22.09 -28.11
N SER A 93 -3.82 -22.95 -27.73
CA SER A 93 -3.89 -24.32 -28.23
C SER A 93 -4.83 -24.40 -29.43
N THR A 94 -4.34 -24.06 -30.62
CA THR A 94 -4.80 -24.75 -31.82
C THR A 94 -4.30 -26.20 -31.73
N ALA A 95 -5.23 -27.16 -31.70
CA ALA A 95 -5.08 -28.54 -31.23
C ALA A 95 -4.13 -29.46 -32.03
N LEU A 96 -3.13 -28.94 -32.76
CA LEU A 96 -2.31 -29.76 -33.67
C LEU A 96 -0.79 -29.53 -33.59
N THR A 97 -0.29 -28.74 -32.64
CA THR A 97 1.18 -28.59 -32.51
C THR A 97 1.55 -28.36 -31.05
N ARG A 98 1.98 -29.44 -30.38
CA ARG A 98 2.74 -29.33 -29.13
C ARG A 98 4.11 -28.76 -29.48
N THR A 99 4.23 -27.45 -29.42
CA THR A 99 5.52 -26.77 -29.35
C THR A 99 5.37 -25.75 -28.24
N ASP A 100 6.23 -25.87 -27.22
CA ASP A 100 6.28 -25.13 -25.95
C ASP A 100 6.24 -23.60 -26.13
N SER A 101 5.08 -23.07 -26.51
CA SER A 101 4.82 -21.64 -26.59
C SER A 101 4.26 -21.25 -25.23
N GLY A 102 5.16 -20.86 -24.34
CA GLY A 102 4.88 -20.77 -22.91
C GLY A 102 3.63 -19.95 -22.57
N ASP A 103 2.78 -20.57 -21.75
CA ASP A 103 1.46 -20.06 -21.42
C ASP A 103 1.54 -18.72 -20.71
N THR A 104 0.73 -17.77 -21.17
CA THR A 104 0.51 -16.52 -20.45
C THR A 104 -0.56 -16.75 -19.38
N GLN A 105 -0.25 -16.34 -18.15
CA GLN A 105 -1.16 -16.44 -17.02
C GLN A 105 -1.55 -15.04 -16.52
N TYR A 106 -2.83 -14.85 -16.24
CA TYR A 106 -3.38 -13.64 -15.65
C TYR A 106 -3.84 -13.93 -14.23
N VAL A 107 -3.44 -13.08 -13.29
CA VAL A 107 -3.83 -13.16 -11.88
C VAL A 107 -4.49 -11.84 -11.49
N PHE A 108 -5.67 -11.93 -10.88
CA PHE A 108 -6.43 -10.79 -10.39
C PHE A 108 -6.63 -10.92 -8.89
N ILE A 109 -6.20 -9.91 -8.13
CA ILE A 109 -6.27 -9.90 -6.66
C ILE A 109 -7.11 -8.69 -6.23
N PRO A 110 -8.31 -8.89 -5.66
CA PRO A 110 -9.15 -7.79 -5.23
C PRO A 110 -8.62 -7.14 -3.95
N PHE A 111 -8.80 -5.82 -3.85
CA PHE A 111 -8.49 -5.00 -2.69
C PHE A 111 -9.78 -4.44 -2.10
N VAL A 112 -9.91 -4.52 -0.78
CA VAL A 112 -11.12 -4.16 -0.03
C VAL A 112 -10.74 -3.23 1.13
N LYS A 113 -11.53 -2.18 1.35
CA LYS A 113 -11.31 -1.26 2.48
C LYS A 113 -11.81 -1.86 3.79
N GLU A 114 -11.14 -1.52 4.90
CA GLU A 114 -11.46 -2.04 6.25
C GLU A 114 -12.94 -1.82 6.64
N THR A 115 -13.58 -0.77 6.12
CA THR A 115 -14.94 -0.37 6.48
C THR A 115 -16.05 -0.84 5.53
N GLY A 116 -15.75 -1.65 4.50
CA GLY A 116 -16.79 -2.06 3.55
C GLY A 116 -16.48 -3.32 2.75
N ASN A 117 -17.53 -4.09 2.42
CA ASN A 117 -17.42 -5.33 1.62
C ASN A 117 -17.33 -5.09 0.11
N THR A 118 -16.98 -3.87 -0.31
CA THR A 118 -16.90 -3.50 -1.73
C THR A 118 -15.45 -3.51 -2.18
N VAL A 119 -15.19 -4.16 -3.32
CA VAL A 119 -13.88 -4.14 -3.96
C VAL A 119 -13.59 -2.71 -4.40
N ASN A 120 -12.52 -2.13 -3.88
CA ASN A 120 -12.09 -0.76 -4.20
C ASN A 120 -11.10 -0.73 -5.35
N SER A 121 -10.29 -1.79 -5.53
CA SER A 121 -9.28 -1.88 -6.59
C SER A 121 -8.93 -3.34 -6.88
N ILE A 122 -8.30 -3.61 -8.02
CA ILE A 122 -7.82 -4.94 -8.39
C ILE A 122 -6.35 -4.84 -8.82
N LEU A 123 -5.50 -5.68 -8.26
CA LEU A 123 -4.15 -5.90 -8.78
C LEU A 123 -4.22 -6.95 -9.89
N ALA A 124 -3.97 -6.52 -11.12
CA ALA A 124 -3.90 -7.37 -12.29
C ALA A 124 -2.44 -7.67 -12.63
N ILE A 125 -2.10 -8.94 -12.75
CA ILE A 125 -0.73 -9.41 -12.98
C ILE A 125 -0.76 -10.30 -14.22
N LYS A 126 0.12 -9.99 -15.17
CA LYS A 126 0.36 -10.82 -16.36
C LYS A 126 1.71 -11.50 -16.19
N ILE A 127 1.68 -12.81 -16.05
CA ILE A 127 2.86 -13.66 -16.02
C ILE A 127 3.06 -14.22 -17.42
N THR A 128 4.19 -13.89 -18.02
CA THR A 128 4.70 -14.49 -19.25
C THR A 128 5.88 -15.40 -18.91
N PRO A 129 6.26 -16.34 -19.78
CA PRO A 129 7.38 -17.26 -19.54
C PRO A 129 8.68 -16.56 -19.11
N ASP A 130 8.92 -15.37 -19.67
CA ASP A 130 10.17 -14.64 -19.45
C ASP A 130 10.08 -13.62 -18.31
N LYS A 131 8.87 -13.14 -17.96
CA LYS A 131 8.65 -11.95 -17.11
C LYS A 131 7.28 -11.93 -16.42
N ALA A 132 7.21 -11.33 -15.23
CA ALA A 132 5.95 -10.96 -14.58
C ALA A 132 5.74 -9.43 -14.66
N LEU A 133 4.60 -9.00 -15.20
CA LEU A 133 4.18 -7.60 -15.32
C LEU A 133 3.02 -7.33 -14.35
N TYR A 134 3.08 -6.22 -13.63
CA TYR A 134 2.13 -5.85 -12.59
C TYR A 134 1.41 -4.54 -12.96
N LYS A 135 0.09 -4.50 -12.82
CA LYS A 135 -0.72 -3.29 -13.01
C LYS A 135 -1.82 -3.20 -11.97
N LEU A 136 -1.88 -2.09 -11.25
CA LEU A 136 -3.03 -1.78 -10.40
C LEU A 136 -4.15 -1.19 -11.26
N VAL A 137 -5.36 -1.71 -11.11
CA VAL A 137 -6.58 -1.20 -11.74
C VAL A 137 -7.46 -0.64 -10.61
N LEU A 138 -7.75 0.65 -10.68
CA LEU A 138 -8.60 1.37 -9.74
C LEU A 138 -10.07 1.25 -10.15
#